data_AF-A0A4V6I0P2-F1
#
_entry.id   AF-A0A4V6I0P2-F1
#
_cell.length_a   1.000
_cell.length_b   1.000
_cell.length_c   1.000
_cell.angle_alpha   90.00
_cell.angle_beta   90.00
_cell.angle_gamma   90.00
#
_symmetry.space_group_name_H-M   'P 1'
#
loop_
_entity.id
_entity.type
_entity.pdbx_description
1 polymer ?
#
loop_
_entity_poly.entity_id
_entity_poly.type
_entity_poly.pdbx_seq_one_letter_code
_entity_poly.pdbx_strand_id
1 'polypeptide(L)'
;MKKIILGILLALFATNLTLYAKVETTTTTRKAQGQGYGATYEEALNKALADAISRMYGGTLQQNTAFLTNSVKSGKEQSLEKSYIDAIQKATKGSFSSYDVISSNKTSDGYEVKVVINKTTTTKKYKAPGLSADSRRSIIVFDATADSNVRKISPILQQSVIKDLLHSRKFNVLDRDTKGYYEAEKAIIQSGDVASDEVYKLKNVLATDYILLVSMRGIDADSKKSNLTGKETIKAEVVVDYRVMLFATRQIKFQNTLSMKVNFKDGGLSATNAGFEQISARISSDILNAIYPLKISDIQNDEVIFTQTIAQGDTFECFALGDVIRDPYTKEPTGRVETKSGSIEIVRSTPKLSYARITEGSVKKGDICRPLGGGSGNGYTIGKDANYQLEEGGGINLGW
;
A
#
# COMPACT_ATOMS: atom_id res chain seq x y z
N MET A 1 -3.80 10.62 45.52
CA MET A 1 -3.22 9.85 44.40
C MET A 1 -4.18 8.88 43.69
N LYS A 2 -5.34 8.48 44.24
CA LYS A 2 -6.30 7.58 43.55
C LYS A 2 -7.22 8.26 42.50
N LYS A 3 -7.40 9.58 42.54
CA LYS A 3 -8.31 10.30 41.61
C LYS A 3 -7.66 10.71 40.26
N ILE A 4 -6.32 10.72 40.18
CA ILE A 4 -5.59 11.08 38.94
C ILE A 4 -5.46 9.84 38.01
N ILE A 5 -5.45 8.64 38.58
CA ILE A 5 -5.37 7.37 37.81
C ILE A 5 -6.68 7.09 37.06
N LEU A 6 -7.84 7.56 37.56
CA LEU A 6 -9.13 7.38 36.89
C LEU A 6 -9.32 8.30 35.67
N GLY A 7 -8.67 9.47 35.64
CA GLY A 7 -8.70 10.39 34.50
C GLY A 7 -7.86 9.92 33.30
N ILE A 8 -6.77 9.20 33.56
CA ILE A 8 -5.88 8.67 32.51
C ILE A 8 -6.47 7.41 31.85
N LEU A 9 -7.22 6.59 32.60
CA LEU A 9 -7.92 5.43 32.03
C LEU A 9 -9.11 5.83 31.13
N LEU A 10 -9.75 6.97 31.40
CA LEU A 10 -10.87 7.46 30.60
C LEU A 10 -10.43 8.23 29.34
N ALA A 11 -9.24 8.82 29.34
CA ALA A 11 -8.66 9.48 28.16
C ALA A 11 -8.10 8.48 27.12
N LEU A 12 -7.76 7.26 27.53
CA LEU A 12 -7.33 6.17 26.63
C LEU A 12 -8.47 5.55 25.81
N PHE A 13 -9.73 5.82 26.18
CA PHE A 13 -10.91 5.39 25.42
C PHE A 13 -11.36 6.42 24.35
N ALA A 14 -10.73 7.61 24.32
CA ALA A 14 -11.13 8.70 23.42
C ALA A 14 -10.29 8.82 22.14
N THR A 15 -9.23 8.02 21.97
CA THR A 15 -8.60 7.87 20.65
C THR A 15 -9.40 6.90 19.81
N ASN A 16 -10.52 7.39 19.27
CA ASN A 16 -11.21 6.78 18.13
C ASN A 16 -10.30 6.84 16.89
N LEU A 17 -9.18 6.09 16.92
CA LEU A 17 -8.58 5.59 15.70
C LEU A 17 -9.67 4.73 15.06
N THR A 18 -10.01 5.02 13.81
CA THR A 18 -11.08 4.37 13.06
C THR A 18 -10.82 2.86 12.93
N LEU A 19 -11.22 2.09 13.94
CA LEU A 19 -10.95 0.66 14.06
C LEU A 19 -12.09 -0.22 13.53
N TYR A 20 -13.23 0.40 13.19
CA TYR A 20 -14.40 -0.35 12.75
C TYR A 20 -14.41 -0.57 11.25
N ALA A 21 -14.57 -1.84 10.87
CA ALA A 21 -14.98 -2.23 9.54
C ALA A 21 -16.44 -1.83 9.33
N LYS A 22 -16.76 -1.20 8.19
CA LYS A 22 -18.15 -0.89 7.82
C LYS A 22 -18.29 -0.66 6.33
N VAL A 23 -19.49 -0.85 5.80
CA VAL A 23 -19.83 -0.32 4.48
C VAL A 23 -20.21 1.14 4.60
N GLU A 24 -19.40 2.01 4.00
CA GLU A 24 -19.66 3.44 3.92
C GLU A 24 -20.56 3.71 2.73
N THR A 25 -21.73 4.27 3.00
CA THR A 25 -22.68 4.71 1.97
C THR A 25 -22.51 6.20 1.77
N THR A 26 -22.14 6.61 0.57
CA THR A 26 -22.07 8.01 0.15
C THR A 26 -23.20 8.28 -0.81
N THR A 27 -24.06 9.23 -0.47
CA THR A 27 -25.18 9.66 -1.31
C THR A 27 -24.89 11.07 -1.81
N THR A 28 -24.78 11.23 -3.12
CA THR A 28 -24.58 12.55 -3.76
C THR A 28 -25.79 12.87 -4.61
N THR A 29 -26.38 14.04 -4.40
CA THR A 29 -27.49 14.54 -5.22
C THR A 29 -27.00 15.69 -6.08
N ARG A 30 -27.10 15.54 -7.40
CA ARG A 30 -26.92 16.63 -8.36
C ARG A 30 -28.27 17.16 -8.79
N LYS A 31 -28.35 18.46 -9.07
CA LYS A 31 -29.56 19.11 -9.59
C LYS A 31 -29.27 19.77 -10.93
N ALA A 32 -30.25 19.76 -11.83
CA ALA A 32 -30.22 20.54 -13.06
C ALA A 32 -31.59 21.16 -13.27
N GLN A 33 -31.63 22.42 -13.66
CA GLN A 33 -32.85 23.11 -14.00
C GLN A 33 -33.03 23.14 -15.50
N GLY A 34 -34.27 23.09 -15.97
CA GLY A 34 -34.61 23.25 -17.37
C GLY A 34 -35.91 24.01 -17.55
N GLN A 35 -36.08 24.54 -18.76
CA GLN A 35 -37.17 25.42 -19.12
C GLN A 35 -37.78 24.99 -20.46
N GLY A 36 -39.09 25.12 -20.58
CA GLY A 36 -39.81 24.77 -21.80
C GLY A 36 -41.04 25.62 -22.03
N TYR A 37 -41.33 25.86 -23.31
CA TYR A 37 -42.50 26.60 -23.79
C TYR A 37 -43.32 25.72 -24.73
N GLY A 38 -44.64 25.67 -24.55
CA GLY A 38 -45.54 24.87 -25.39
C GLY A 38 -46.95 25.42 -25.39
N ALA A 39 -47.75 25.02 -26.38
CA ALA A 39 -49.14 25.44 -26.50
C ALA A 39 -50.01 24.87 -25.35
N THR A 40 -49.62 23.71 -24.82
CA THR A 40 -50.21 23.10 -23.61
C THR A 40 -49.19 22.97 -22.49
N TYR A 41 -49.67 22.77 -21.27
CA TYR A 41 -48.83 22.53 -20.10
C TYR A 41 -47.94 21.28 -20.29
N GLU A 42 -48.50 20.21 -20.84
CA GLU A 42 -47.78 18.96 -21.08
C GLU A 42 -46.66 19.15 -22.11
N GLU A 43 -46.90 19.94 -23.15
CA GLU A 43 -45.88 20.25 -24.16
C GLU A 43 -44.74 21.10 -23.55
N ALA A 44 -45.09 22.11 -22.75
CA ALA A 44 -44.12 22.94 -22.05
C ALA A 44 -43.29 22.14 -21.04
N LEU A 45 -43.95 21.26 -20.26
CA LEU A 45 -43.31 20.36 -19.29
C LEU A 45 -42.36 19.38 -19.98
N ASN A 46 -42.77 18.78 -21.11
CA ASN A 46 -41.92 17.89 -21.91
C ASN A 46 -40.62 18.57 -22.34
N LYS A 47 -40.72 19.79 -22.86
CA LYS A 47 -39.55 20.59 -23.28
C LYS A 47 -38.68 21.00 -22.10
N ALA A 48 -39.27 21.35 -20.97
CA ALA A 48 -38.54 21.69 -19.75
C ALA A 48 -37.77 20.50 -19.19
N LEU A 49 -38.38 19.31 -19.16
CA LEU A 49 -37.73 18.07 -18.75
C LEU A 49 -36.61 17.70 -19.73
N ALA A 50 -36.84 17.83 -21.04
CA ALA A 50 -35.81 17.58 -22.05
C ALA A 50 -34.59 18.50 -21.89
N ASP A 51 -34.79 19.79 -21.63
CA ASP A 51 -33.71 20.75 -21.37
C ASP A 51 -32.95 20.39 -20.07
N ALA A 52 -33.67 20.11 -18.98
CA ALA A 52 -33.07 19.75 -17.71
C ALA A 52 -32.25 18.44 -17.80
N ILE A 53 -32.79 17.43 -18.48
CA ILE A 53 -32.14 16.15 -18.74
C ILE A 53 -30.87 16.36 -19.57
N SER A 54 -30.95 17.17 -20.63
CA SER A 54 -29.79 17.48 -21.47
C SER A 54 -28.67 18.14 -20.66
N ARG A 55 -29.01 19.04 -19.73
CA ARG A 55 -28.03 19.67 -18.83
C ARG A 55 -27.42 18.72 -17.80
N MET A 56 -28.21 17.74 -17.31
CA MET A 56 -27.73 16.75 -16.32
C MET A 56 -26.87 15.64 -16.95
N TYR A 57 -27.24 15.17 -18.14
CA TYR A 57 -26.68 13.96 -18.76
C TYR A 57 -25.85 14.22 -20.02
N GLY A 58 -25.89 15.43 -20.58
CA GLY A 58 -25.17 15.78 -21.82
C GLY A 58 -25.83 15.23 -23.09
N GLY A 59 -25.08 15.26 -24.20
CA GLY A 59 -25.57 14.97 -25.56
C GLY A 59 -26.06 13.53 -25.83
N THR A 60 -25.79 12.57 -24.93
CA THR A 60 -26.22 11.16 -25.07
C THR A 60 -27.73 10.95 -24.94
N LEU A 61 -28.49 11.92 -24.40
CA LEU A 61 -29.96 11.85 -24.31
C LEU A 61 -30.71 12.81 -25.25
N GLN A 62 -30.01 13.65 -26.00
CA GLN A 62 -30.61 14.66 -26.89
C GLN A 62 -31.41 14.04 -28.05
N GLN A 63 -31.08 12.78 -28.41
CA GLN A 63 -31.73 11.98 -29.46
C GLN A 63 -33.08 11.35 -29.02
N ASN A 64 -33.43 11.36 -27.74
CA ASN A 64 -34.60 10.66 -27.17
C ASN A 64 -35.73 11.60 -26.70
N THR A 65 -35.70 12.88 -27.02
CA THR A 65 -36.77 13.83 -26.62
C THR A 65 -38.13 13.49 -27.24
N ALA A 66 -38.15 12.79 -28.38
CA ALA A 66 -39.36 12.22 -29.00
C ALA A 66 -40.00 11.06 -28.20
N PHE A 67 -39.28 10.47 -27.24
CA PHE A 67 -39.74 9.34 -26.42
C PHE A 67 -40.76 9.77 -25.34
N LEU A 68 -40.60 10.97 -24.78
CA LEU A 68 -41.49 11.49 -23.72
C LEU A 68 -42.91 11.74 -24.25
N THR A 69 -43.04 12.17 -25.51
CA THR A 69 -44.32 12.50 -26.16
C THR A 69 -45.17 11.26 -26.50
N ASN A 70 -44.52 10.12 -26.81
CA ASN A 70 -45.21 8.88 -27.17
C ASN A 70 -45.59 8.01 -25.96
N SER A 71 -44.87 8.13 -24.84
CA SER A 71 -45.11 7.35 -23.62
C SER A 71 -46.39 7.74 -22.87
N VAL A 72 -46.82 9.00 -23.03
CA VAL A 72 -47.95 9.61 -22.30
C VAL A 72 -49.31 9.35 -22.97
N LYS A 73 -49.33 8.94 -24.25
CA LYS A 73 -50.58 8.69 -25.00
C LYS A 73 -51.25 7.34 -24.71
N SER A 74 -50.60 6.42 -23.98
CA SER A 74 -51.04 5.02 -23.90
C SER A 74 -51.60 4.55 -22.54
N GLY A 75 -51.61 5.39 -21.49
CA GLY A 75 -52.03 4.97 -20.14
C GLY A 75 -53.35 5.62 -19.73
N LYS A 76 -54.48 4.91 -19.89
CA LYS A 76 -55.81 5.46 -19.56
C LYS A 76 -56.15 5.55 -18.07
N GLU A 77 -55.23 5.25 -17.14
CA GLU A 77 -55.53 5.23 -15.70
C GLU A 77 -54.32 5.42 -14.75
N GLN A 78 -53.11 5.70 -15.26
CA GLN A 78 -51.93 5.97 -14.42
C GLN A 78 -51.65 7.48 -14.30
N SER A 79 -51.15 7.95 -13.14
CA SER A 79 -50.77 9.35 -12.99
C SER A 79 -49.71 9.72 -14.03
N LEU A 80 -49.95 10.80 -14.78
CA LEU A 80 -49.06 11.30 -15.83
C LEU A 80 -47.63 11.49 -15.31
N GLU A 81 -47.49 11.88 -14.05
CA GLU A 81 -46.22 12.00 -13.33
C GLU A 81 -45.44 10.68 -13.25
N LYS A 82 -46.11 9.56 -12.94
CA LYS A 82 -45.47 8.25 -12.89
C LYS A 82 -44.96 7.82 -14.25
N SER A 83 -45.73 8.08 -15.32
CA SER A 83 -45.28 7.80 -16.70
C SER A 83 -44.04 8.60 -17.08
N TYR A 84 -43.94 9.87 -16.65
CA TYR A 84 -42.72 10.66 -16.82
C TYR A 84 -41.54 10.07 -16.05
N ILE A 85 -41.74 9.71 -14.78
CA ILE A 85 -40.69 9.12 -13.96
C ILE A 85 -40.16 7.83 -14.59
N ASP A 86 -41.04 6.90 -14.97
CA ASP A 86 -40.66 5.61 -15.55
C ASP A 86 -39.91 5.78 -16.89
N ALA A 87 -40.40 6.70 -17.73
CA ALA A 87 -39.76 7.01 -19.02
C ALA A 87 -38.35 7.58 -18.84
N ILE A 88 -38.19 8.52 -17.91
CA ILE A 88 -36.89 9.15 -17.63
C ILE A 88 -35.95 8.16 -16.92
N GLN A 89 -36.44 7.35 -15.99
CA GLN A 89 -35.65 6.28 -15.36
C GLN A 89 -35.13 5.29 -16.41
N LYS A 90 -35.98 4.85 -17.34
CA LYS A 90 -35.57 3.96 -18.44
C LYS A 90 -34.53 4.62 -19.35
N ALA A 91 -34.77 5.86 -19.76
CA ALA A 91 -33.85 6.61 -20.63
C ALA A 91 -32.50 6.90 -19.95
N THR A 92 -32.48 7.06 -18.63
CA THR A 92 -31.27 7.35 -17.83
C THR A 92 -30.66 6.11 -17.19
N LYS A 93 -31.13 4.90 -17.56
CA LYS A 93 -30.70 3.61 -17.00
C LYS A 93 -30.71 3.57 -15.46
N GLY A 94 -31.75 4.17 -14.86
CA GLY A 94 -31.99 4.18 -13.42
C GLY A 94 -31.24 5.26 -12.64
N SER A 95 -30.53 6.16 -13.31
CA SER A 95 -29.76 7.22 -12.63
C SER A 95 -30.57 8.47 -12.30
N PHE A 96 -31.76 8.65 -12.89
CA PHE A 96 -32.73 9.68 -12.51
C PHE A 96 -33.47 9.33 -11.21
N SER A 97 -33.65 10.32 -10.33
CA SER A 97 -34.33 10.13 -9.04
C SER A 97 -35.72 10.77 -9.01
N SER A 98 -35.82 12.07 -9.30
CA SER A 98 -37.09 12.79 -9.31
C SER A 98 -37.00 14.08 -10.13
N TYR A 99 -38.16 14.68 -10.40
CA TYR A 99 -38.26 16.05 -10.89
C TYR A 99 -39.31 16.81 -10.08
N ASP A 100 -39.13 18.12 -9.97
CA ASP A 100 -40.10 19.03 -9.37
C ASP A 100 -40.39 20.16 -10.36
N VAL A 101 -41.66 20.55 -10.47
CA VAL A 101 -42.06 21.74 -11.24
C VAL A 101 -41.84 22.95 -10.35
N ILE A 102 -40.90 23.81 -10.72
CA ILE A 102 -40.54 25.02 -9.97
C ILE A 102 -41.53 26.14 -10.25
N SER A 103 -41.97 26.26 -11.51
CA SER A 103 -42.96 27.26 -11.93
C SER A 103 -43.73 26.79 -13.16
N SER A 104 -45.00 27.17 -13.23
CA SER A 104 -45.85 27.01 -14.41
C SER A 104 -46.66 28.29 -14.60
N ASN A 105 -46.32 29.05 -15.64
CA ASN A 105 -46.97 30.32 -15.96
C ASN A 105 -47.78 30.17 -17.24
N LYS A 106 -49.05 30.56 -17.21
CA LYS A 106 -49.87 30.67 -18.41
C LYS A 106 -49.59 32.02 -19.09
N THR A 107 -49.26 31.99 -20.36
CA THR A 107 -48.97 33.15 -21.23
C THR A 107 -50.12 33.34 -22.24
N SER A 108 -50.08 34.40 -23.04
CA SER A 108 -51.07 34.65 -24.10
C SER A 108 -51.20 33.50 -25.10
N ASP A 109 -50.08 32.83 -25.38
CA ASP A 109 -49.94 31.87 -26.48
C ASP A 109 -49.56 30.45 -26.02
N GLY A 110 -49.65 30.17 -24.70
CA GLY A 110 -49.34 28.84 -24.17
C GLY A 110 -48.86 28.84 -22.72
N TYR A 111 -47.95 27.92 -22.38
CA TYR A 111 -47.40 27.73 -21.04
C TYR A 111 -45.87 27.85 -21.06
N GLU A 112 -45.32 28.49 -20.03
CA GLU A 112 -43.91 28.45 -19.67
C GLU A 112 -43.74 27.61 -18.41
N VAL A 113 -42.95 26.54 -18.49
CA VAL A 113 -42.69 25.64 -17.36
C VAL A 113 -41.20 25.62 -17.05
N LYS A 114 -40.86 25.70 -15.76
CA LYS A 114 -39.50 25.46 -15.26
C LYS A 114 -39.52 24.27 -14.34
N VAL A 115 -38.55 23.38 -14.51
CA VAL A 115 -38.39 22.17 -13.70
C VAL A 115 -36.99 22.09 -13.12
N VAL A 116 -36.86 21.38 -12.00
CA VAL A 116 -35.59 20.89 -11.49
C VAL A 116 -35.62 19.37 -11.52
N ILE A 117 -34.58 18.75 -12.04
CA ILE A 117 -34.38 17.31 -11.94
C ILE A 117 -33.28 17.00 -10.93
N ASN A 118 -33.51 15.96 -10.14
CA ASN A 118 -32.58 15.46 -9.14
C ASN A 118 -31.99 14.12 -9.60
N LYS A 119 -30.66 14.03 -9.52
CA LYS A 119 -29.88 12.82 -9.77
C LYS A 119 -29.17 12.42 -8.48
N THR A 120 -29.73 11.44 -7.77
CA THR A 120 -29.15 10.88 -6.56
C THR A 120 -28.34 9.65 -6.92
N THR A 121 -27.03 9.71 -6.69
CA THR A 121 -26.13 8.57 -6.84
C THR A 121 -25.72 8.09 -5.46
N THR A 122 -26.06 6.85 -5.14
CA THR A 122 -25.63 6.18 -3.91
C THR A 122 -24.50 5.22 -4.23
N THR A 123 -23.31 5.47 -3.69
CA THR A 123 -22.17 4.56 -3.81
C THR A 123 -21.86 3.96 -2.45
N LYS A 124 -21.68 2.65 -2.41
CA LYS A 124 -21.24 1.93 -1.21
C LYS A 124 -19.81 1.44 -1.41
N LYS A 125 -18.97 1.59 -0.38
CA LYS A 125 -17.59 1.08 -0.34
C LYS A 125 -17.36 0.40 1.00
N TYR A 126 -16.72 -0.77 1.00
CA TYR A 126 -16.27 -1.38 2.24
C TYR A 126 -15.02 -0.67 2.77
N LYS A 127 -15.09 -0.14 3.97
CA LYS A 127 -13.93 0.37 4.71
C LYS A 127 -13.33 -0.78 5.51
N ALA A 128 -12.17 -1.24 5.07
CA ALA A 128 -11.40 -2.23 5.81
C ALA A 128 -10.91 -1.63 7.15
N PRO A 129 -10.85 -2.44 8.22
CA PRO A 129 -10.31 -1.98 9.50
C PRO A 129 -8.79 -1.81 9.41
N GLY A 130 -8.23 -0.97 10.28
CA GLY A 130 -6.77 -0.75 10.37
C GLY A 130 -6.26 0.43 9.57
N LEU A 131 -4.95 0.44 9.27
CA LEU A 131 -4.32 1.52 8.51
C LEU A 131 -4.71 1.44 7.03
N SER A 132 -4.84 2.60 6.37
CA SER A 132 -5.12 2.66 4.93
C SER A 132 -4.01 1.99 4.13
N ALA A 133 -4.40 1.10 3.22
CA ALA A 133 -3.51 0.47 2.26
C ALA A 133 -2.87 1.50 1.31
N ASP A 134 -3.56 2.60 1.00
CA ASP A 134 -3.13 3.59 0.00
C ASP A 134 -1.84 4.34 0.38
N SER A 135 -1.45 4.28 1.66
CA SER A 135 -0.24 4.94 2.18
C SER A 135 1.05 4.12 2.00
N ARG A 136 0.93 2.85 1.59
CA ARG A 136 2.05 1.90 1.51
C ARG A 136 2.04 1.20 0.16
N ARG A 137 3.24 0.90 -0.34
CA ARG A 137 3.37 0.07 -1.55
C ARG A 137 3.02 -1.38 -1.21
N SER A 138 2.36 -2.06 -2.12
CA SER A 138 2.01 -3.47 -1.98
C SER A 138 3.13 -4.35 -2.53
N ILE A 139 3.43 -5.45 -1.84
CA ILE A 139 4.48 -6.40 -2.23
C ILE A 139 4.02 -7.84 -2.07
N ILE A 140 4.41 -8.70 -3.01
CA ILE A 140 4.30 -10.16 -2.89
C ILE A 140 5.71 -10.73 -2.82
N VAL A 141 5.91 -11.76 -1.99
CA VAL A 141 7.16 -12.50 -1.90
C VAL A 141 6.94 -13.89 -2.46
N PHE A 142 7.69 -14.27 -3.48
CA PHE A 142 7.70 -15.64 -4.00
C PHE A 142 9.03 -16.33 -3.72
N ASP A 143 8.95 -17.62 -3.40
CA ASP A 143 10.08 -18.53 -3.45
C ASP A 143 10.35 -18.95 -4.91
N ALA A 144 11.50 -18.54 -5.43
CA ALA A 144 11.99 -18.84 -6.77
C ALA A 144 13.14 -19.86 -6.73
N THR A 145 13.26 -20.65 -5.65
CA THR A 145 14.28 -21.69 -5.50
C THR A 145 14.05 -22.83 -6.47
N ALA A 146 14.99 -23.02 -7.40
CA ALA A 146 14.96 -24.09 -8.39
C ALA A 146 15.70 -25.37 -7.93
N ASP A 147 16.76 -25.21 -7.13
CA ASP A 147 17.57 -26.34 -6.66
C ASP A 147 16.77 -27.24 -5.71
N SER A 148 16.59 -28.50 -6.12
CA SER A 148 15.85 -29.52 -5.37
C SER A 148 16.42 -29.81 -3.98
N ASN A 149 17.72 -29.59 -3.76
CA ASN A 149 18.39 -29.84 -2.48
C ASN A 149 17.92 -28.86 -1.39
N VAL A 150 17.68 -27.62 -1.77
CA VAL A 150 17.25 -26.54 -0.86
C VAL A 150 15.77 -26.20 -0.97
N ARG A 151 15.07 -26.68 -2.00
CA ARG A 151 13.64 -26.39 -2.22
C ARG A 151 12.71 -26.81 -1.08
N LYS A 152 13.10 -27.80 -0.27
CA LYS A 152 12.31 -28.24 0.89
C LYS A 152 12.40 -27.29 2.08
N ILE A 153 13.46 -26.48 2.15
CA ILE A 153 13.75 -25.56 3.26
C ILE A 153 13.58 -24.10 2.85
N SER A 154 13.58 -23.78 1.56
CA SER A 154 13.37 -22.42 1.04
C SER A 154 12.05 -21.75 1.43
N PRO A 155 10.92 -22.47 1.66
CA PRO A 155 9.71 -21.84 2.19
C PRO A 155 9.92 -21.25 3.60
N ILE A 156 10.82 -21.82 4.41
CA ILE A 156 11.13 -21.28 5.76
C ILE A 156 11.74 -19.88 5.61
N LEU A 157 12.68 -19.72 4.67
CA LEU A 157 13.27 -18.42 4.37
C LEU A 157 12.23 -17.43 3.83
N GLN A 158 11.37 -17.86 2.90
CA GLN A 158 10.29 -17.02 2.35
C GLN A 158 9.39 -16.49 3.48
N GLN A 159 8.97 -17.36 4.41
CA GLN A 159 8.14 -16.98 5.55
C GLN A 159 8.85 -16.02 6.50
N SER A 160 10.14 -16.23 6.79
CA SER A 160 10.92 -15.30 7.61
C SER A 160 11.06 -13.92 6.94
N VAL A 161 11.26 -13.86 5.63
CA VAL A 161 11.26 -12.59 4.87
C VAL A 161 9.89 -11.90 4.93
N ILE A 162 8.79 -12.65 4.74
CA ILE A 162 7.42 -12.12 4.88
C ILE A 162 7.21 -11.52 6.28
N LYS A 163 7.62 -12.24 7.33
CA LYS A 163 7.54 -11.79 8.73
C LYS A 163 8.29 -10.47 8.94
N ASP A 164 9.52 -10.37 8.45
CA ASP A 164 10.35 -9.17 8.58
C ASP A 164 9.75 -7.96 7.83
N LEU A 165 9.24 -8.17 6.61
CA LEU A 165 8.55 -7.12 5.84
C LEU A 165 7.25 -6.67 6.53
N LEU A 166 6.48 -7.58 7.13
CA LEU A 166 5.30 -7.23 7.92
C LEU A 166 5.66 -6.40 9.16
N HIS A 167 6.70 -6.82 9.89
CA HIS A 167 7.22 -6.11 11.07
C HIS A 167 7.75 -4.72 10.74
N SER A 168 8.32 -4.52 9.54
CA SER A 168 8.76 -3.20 9.08
C SER A 168 7.61 -2.19 8.95
N ARG A 169 6.38 -2.70 8.72
CA ARG A 169 5.15 -1.93 8.44
C ARG A 169 5.25 -0.99 7.22
N LYS A 170 6.30 -1.08 6.40
CA LYS A 170 6.51 -0.22 5.22
C LYS A 170 5.71 -0.66 3.99
N PHE A 171 5.34 -1.94 3.92
CA PHE A 171 4.60 -2.51 2.80
C PHE A 171 3.22 -3.04 3.22
N ASN A 172 2.30 -3.12 2.25
CA ASN A 172 1.18 -4.06 2.30
C ASN A 172 1.67 -5.40 1.75
N VAL A 173 2.06 -6.33 2.62
CA VAL A 173 2.49 -7.67 2.18
C VAL A 173 1.24 -8.48 1.83
N LEU A 174 1.16 -8.95 0.58
CA LEU A 174 0.00 -9.66 0.06
C LEU A 174 0.26 -11.17 0.02
N ASP A 175 -0.71 -11.95 0.48
CA ASP A 175 -0.70 -13.40 0.34
C ASP A 175 -1.27 -13.83 -1.02
N ARG A 176 -0.52 -14.67 -1.72
CA ARG A 176 -0.90 -15.30 -3.01
C ARG A 176 -0.61 -16.80 -3.05
N ASP A 177 0.01 -17.35 -2.02
CA ASP A 177 0.42 -18.74 -2.00
C ASP A 177 -0.61 -19.61 -1.28
N THR A 178 -1.38 -19.03 -0.35
CA THR A 178 -2.47 -19.71 0.34
C THR A 178 -3.66 -19.94 -0.60
N LYS A 179 -3.87 -21.20 -1.00
CA LYS A 179 -4.98 -21.61 -1.87
C LYS A 179 -6.17 -22.14 -1.06
N GLY A 180 -7.37 -22.03 -1.63
CA GLY A 180 -8.59 -22.67 -1.10
C GLY A 180 -9.36 -21.83 -0.08
N TYR A 181 -8.71 -21.33 0.97
CA TYR A 181 -9.42 -20.58 2.03
C TYR A 181 -10.09 -19.30 1.54
N TYR A 182 -9.42 -18.54 0.66
CA TYR A 182 -9.99 -17.32 0.08
C TYR A 182 -11.22 -17.61 -0.79
N GLU A 183 -11.17 -18.65 -1.62
CA GLU A 183 -12.32 -19.02 -2.45
C GLU A 183 -13.47 -19.60 -1.62
N ALA A 184 -13.19 -20.31 -0.51
CA ALA A 184 -14.20 -20.77 0.43
C ALA A 184 -14.95 -19.61 1.09
N GLU A 185 -14.24 -18.59 1.59
CA GLU A 185 -14.87 -17.39 2.19
C GLU A 185 -15.65 -16.57 1.16
N LYS A 186 -15.10 -16.45 -0.06
CA LYS A 186 -15.78 -15.79 -1.18
C LYS A 186 -17.07 -16.53 -1.56
N ALA A 187 -17.09 -17.86 -1.51
CA ALA A 187 -18.29 -18.65 -1.76
C ALA A 187 -19.38 -18.38 -0.71
N ILE A 188 -19.04 -18.17 0.57
CA ILE A 188 -19.99 -17.77 1.61
C ILE A 188 -20.60 -16.39 1.29
N ILE A 189 -19.79 -15.44 0.83
CA ILE A 189 -20.32 -14.12 0.41
C ILE A 189 -21.26 -14.24 -0.81
N GLN A 190 -21.01 -15.21 -1.68
CA GLN A 190 -21.78 -15.45 -2.90
C GLN A 190 -23.02 -16.35 -2.70
N SER A 191 -23.14 -17.06 -1.56
CA SER A 191 -24.27 -17.98 -1.32
C SER A 191 -25.60 -17.26 -1.11
N GLY A 192 -25.56 -15.99 -0.69
CA GLY A 192 -26.75 -15.20 -0.32
C GLY A 192 -27.13 -15.30 1.16
N ASP A 193 -26.42 -16.11 1.95
CA ASP A 193 -26.68 -16.28 3.39
C ASP A 193 -26.16 -15.11 4.24
N VAL A 194 -25.22 -14.31 3.70
CA VAL A 194 -24.66 -13.13 4.36
C VAL A 194 -25.47 -11.88 4.06
N ALA A 195 -25.32 -10.85 4.90
CA ALA A 195 -25.92 -9.55 4.63
C ALA A 195 -25.49 -9.02 3.25
N SER A 196 -26.41 -8.44 2.49
CA SER A 196 -26.18 -8.03 1.09
C SER A 196 -25.00 -7.07 0.90
N ASP A 197 -24.69 -6.27 1.91
CA ASP A 197 -23.57 -5.32 1.91
C ASP A 197 -22.19 -6.00 2.08
N GLU A 198 -22.14 -7.28 2.47
CA GLU A 198 -20.89 -8.04 2.56
C GLU A 198 -20.19 -8.21 1.19
N VAL A 199 -20.96 -8.16 0.10
CA VAL A 199 -20.43 -8.21 -1.27
C VAL A 199 -19.40 -7.10 -1.55
N TYR A 200 -19.47 -5.97 -0.84
CA TYR A 200 -18.52 -4.87 -1.01
C TYR A 200 -17.11 -5.22 -0.52
N LYS A 201 -16.94 -6.23 0.35
CA LYS A 201 -15.61 -6.74 0.74
C LYS A 201 -14.83 -7.25 -0.47
N LEU A 202 -15.52 -7.83 -1.45
CA LEU A 202 -14.89 -8.39 -2.66
C LEU A 202 -14.27 -7.31 -3.57
N LYS A 203 -14.64 -6.03 -3.39
CA LYS A 203 -14.07 -4.89 -4.14
C LYS A 203 -12.79 -4.31 -3.50
N ASN A 204 -12.28 -4.93 -2.42
CA ASN A 204 -11.12 -4.44 -1.69
C ASN A 204 -9.82 -5.24 -1.92
N VAL A 205 -9.80 -6.17 -2.89
CA VAL A 205 -8.57 -6.92 -3.22
C VAL A 205 -7.51 -5.95 -3.75
N LEU A 206 -6.34 -5.94 -3.11
CA LEU A 206 -5.21 -5.12 -3.52
C LEU A 206 -4.44 -5.79 -4.67
N ALA A 207 -3.99 -4.98 -5.63
CA ALA A 207 -2.95 -5.38 -6.59
C ALA A 207 -1.56 -5.12 -5.99
N THR A 208 -0.55 -5.84 -6.46
CA THR A 208 0.83 -5.62 -5.99
C THR A 208 1.52 -4.52 -6.81
N ASP A 209 2.35 -3.72 -6.15
CA ASP A 209 3.26 -2.80 -6.83
C ASP A 209 4.59 -3.51 -7.13
N TYR A 210 5.06 -4.32 -6.19
CA TYR A 210 6.32 -5.04 -6.28
C TYR A 210 6.16 -6.56 -6.19
N ILE A 211 7.06 -7.26 -6.86
CA ILE A 211 7.30 -8.68 -6.67
C ILE A 211 8.72 -8.85 -6.15
N LEU A 212 8.87 -9.42 -4.96
CA LEU A 212 10.14 -9.90 -4.42
C LEU A 212 10.26 -11.39 -4.76
N LEU A 213 11.32 -11.74 -5.47
CA LEU A 213 11.72 -13.12 -5.68
C LEU A 213 12.90 -13.42 -4.76
N VAL A 214 12.81 -14.49 -3.97
CA VAL A 214 13.90 -15.00 -3.13
C VAL A 214 14.22 -16.42 -3.61
N SER A 215 15.48 -16.71 -3.88
CA SER A 215 15.92 -18.00 -4.41
C SER A 215 17.16 -18.48 -3.66
N MET A 216 17.05 -19.61 -2.98
CA MET A 216 18.22 -20.26 -2.42
C MET A 216 18.99 -20.94 -3.55
N ARG A 217 20.23 -20.51 -3.79
CA ARG A 217 21.09 -21.16 -4.79
C ARG A 217 21.73 -22.43 -4.29
N GLY A 218 22.01 -22.50 -2.98
CA GLY A 218 22.69 -23.64 -2.38
C GLY A 218 22.96 -23.43 -0.91
N ILE A 219 23.28 -24.55 -0.25
CA ILE A 219 23.75 -24.62 1.13
C ILE A 219 24.91 -25.60 1.16
N ASP A 220 26.02 -25.19 1.77
CA ASP A 220 27.12 -26.07 2.11
C ASP A 220 27.22 -26.15 3.63
N ALA A 221 27.23 -27.34 4.21
CA ALA A 221 27.09 -27.52 5.65
C ALA A 221 28.12 -28.50 6.20
N ASP A 222 28.92 -28.01 7.15
CA ASP A 222 29.87 -28.79 7.94
C ASP A 222 29.31 -29.04 9.34
N SER A 223 29.31 -30.29 9.80
CA SER A 223 28.97 -30.59 11.20
C SER A 223 30.22 -30.88 12.03
N LYS A 224 30.25 -30.34 13.25
CA LYS A 224 31.27 -30.63 14.26
C LYS A 224 30.61 -31.03 15.56
N LYS A 225 30.96 -32.22 16.04
CA LYS A 225 30.51 -32.72 17.35
C LYS A 225 31.57 -32.41 18.41
N SER A 226 31.14 -31.80 19.51
CA SER A 226 32.00 -31.53 20.67
C SER A 226 32.27 -32.82 21.42
N ASN A 227 33.55 -33.16 21.59
CA ASN A 227 33.97 -34.33 22.37
C ASN A 227 33.70 -34.16 23.88
N LEU A 228 33.59 -32.91 24.36
CA LEU A 228 33.39 -32.59 25.78
C LEU A 228 31.91 -32.57 26.18
N THR A 229 31.04 -32.06 25.31
CA THR A 229 29.62 -31.82 25.61
C THR A 229 28.68 -32.73 24.81
N GLY A 230 29.19 -33.48 23.84
CA GLY A 230 28.41 -34.28 22.92
C GLY A 230 27.55 -33.48 21.93
N LYS A 231 27.53 -32.15 22.04
CA LYS A 231 26.71 -31.25 21.21
C LYS A 231 27.25 -31.14 19.79
N GLU A 232 26.34 -31.20 18.82
CA GLU A 232 26.63 -30.98 17.41
C GLU A 232 26.39 -29.51 17.05
N THR A 233 27.36 -28.90 16.35
CA THR A 233 27.21 -27.59 15.74
C THR A 233 27.33 -27.76 14.23
N ILE A 234 26.31 -27.34 13.50
CA ILE A 234 26.31 -27.32 12.04
C ILE A 234 26.64 -25.90 11.62
N LYS A 235 27.76 -25.72 10.91
CA LYS A 235 28.11 -24.46 10.24
C LYS A 235 27.69 -24.59 8.80
N ALA A 236 26.85 -23.70 8.32
CA ALA A 236 26.45 -23.70 6.93
C ALA A 236 26.77 -22.38 6.25
N GLU A 237 27.29 -22.44 5.04
CA GLU A 237 27.34 -21.33 4.10
C GLU A 237 26.11 -21.40 3.20
N VAL A 238 25.25 -20.39 3.28
CA VAL A 238 24.02 -20.30 2.50
C VAL A 238 24.16 -19.18 1.48
N VAL A 239 23.81 -19.48 0.23
CA VAL A 239 23.76 -18.48 -0.83
C VAL A 239 22.33 -18.25 -1.30
N VAL A 240 21.90 -16.99 -1.26
CA VAL A 240 20.54 -16.56 -1.61
C VAL A 240 20.60 -15.43 -2.63
N ASP A 241 19.96 -15.61 -3.77
CA ASP A 241 19.66 -14.53 -4.70
C ASP A 241 18.31 -13.92 -4.38
N TYR A 242 18.21 -12.60 -4.45
CA TYR A 242 16.93 -11.94 -4.28
C TYR A 242 16.84 -10.69 -5.14
N ARG A 243 15.64 -10.43 -5.67
CA ARG A 243 15.38 -9.28 -6.54
C ARG A 243 13.97 -8.74 -6.37
N VAL A 244 13.85 -7.43 -6.47
CA VAL A 244 12.58 -6.70 -6.44
C VAL A 244 12.28 -6.18 -7.84
N MET A 245 11.09 -6.52 -8.35
CA MET A 245 10.61 -6.10 -9.66
C MET A 245 9.36 -5.26 -9.54
N LEU A 246 9.24 -4.20 -10.34
CA LEU A 246 8.00 -3.44 -10.46
C LEU A 246 6.99 -4.25 -11.28
N PHE A 247 5.81 -4.53 -10.73
CA PHE A 247 4.81 -5.36 -11.39
C PHE A 247 4.32 -4.77 -12.72
N ALA A 248 4.07 -3.45 -12.74
CA ALA A 248 3.51 -2.76 -13.90
C ALA A 248 4.43 -2.80 -15.14
N THR A 249 5.75 -2.78 -14.95
CA THR A 249 6.72 -2.67 -16.07
C THR A 249 7.64 -3.88 -16.19
N ARG A 250 7.63 -4.80 -15.22
CA ARG A 250 8.56 -5.93 -15.08
C ARG A 250 10.03 -5.50 -14.92
N GLN A 251 10.31 -4.22 -14.66
CA GLN A 251 11.66 -3.73 -14.44
C GLN A 251 12.20 -4.24 -13.10
N ILE A 252 13.40 -4.83 -13.11
CA ILE A 252 14.16 -5.12 -11.89
C ILE A 252 14.63 -3.79 -11.31
N LYS A 253 14.19 -3.47 -10.09
CA LYS A 253 14.55 -2.23 -9.39
C LYS A 253 15.72 -2.44 -8.42
N PHE A 254 15.88 -3.66 -7.95
CA PHE A 254 16.94 -4.04 -7.02
C PHE A 254 17.22 -5.53 -7.17
N GLN A 255 18.49 -5.92 -7.12
CA GLN A 255 18.91 -7.31 -7.07
C GLN A 255 20.22 -7.41 -6.30
N ASN A 256 20.37 -8.47 -5.51
CA ASN A 256 21.62 -8.77 -4.84
C ASN A 256 21.74 -10.28 -4.58
N THR A 257 22.94 -10.72 -4.25
CA THR A 257 23.25 -12.08 -3.82
C THR A 257 23.86 -12.00 -2.42
N LEU A 258 23.26 -12.71 -1.47
CA LEU A 258 23.78 -12.86 -0.11
C LEU A 258 24.50 -14.20 0.00
N SER A 259 25.79 -14.19 0.34
CA SER A 259 26.47 -15.36 0.92
C SER A 259 26.67 -15.13 2.41
N MET A 260 26.19 -16.04 3.25
CA MET A 260 26.28 -15.91 4.70
C MET A 260 26.62 -17.25 5.36
N LYS A 261 27.59 -17.21 6.28
CA LYS A 261 27.90 -18.32 7.18
C LYS A 261 27.04 -18.25 8.42
N VAL A 262 26.29 -19.31 8.70
CA VAL A 262 25.31 -19.38 9.78
C VAL A 262 25.60 -20.61 10.65
N ASN A 263 25.48 -20.44 11.95
CA ASN A 263 25.69 -21.53 12.90
C ASN A 263 24.33 -22.05 13.38
N PHE A 264 23.97 -23.27 12.98
CA PHE A 264 22.83 -23.99 13.52
C PHE A 264 23.30 -24.81 14.74
N LYS A 265 23.03 -24.29 15.93
CA LYS A 265 23.41 -24.93 17.21
C LYS A 265 22.48 -26.11 17.52
N ASP A 266 23.02 -27.21 18.01
CA ASP A 266 22.26 -28.35 18.55
C ASP A 266 21.34 -29.08 17.51
N GLY A 267 21.41 -28.76 16.21
CA GLY A 267 20.68 -29.45 15.12
C GLY A 267 19.15 -29.42 15.18
N GLY A 268 18.57 -28.81 16.22
CA GLY A 268 17.13 -28.78 16.47
C GLY A 268 16.40 -27.68 15.68
N LEU A 269 15.09 -27.87 15.49
CA LEU A 269 14.21 -26.97 14.73
C LEU A 269 14.33 -25.49 15.12
N SER A 270 14.47 -25.20 16.42
CA SER A 270 14.61 -23.83 16.93
C SER A 270 15.88 -23.14 16.42
N ALA A 271 17.01 -23.86 16.39
CA ALA A 271 18.27 -23.29 15.93
C ALA A 271 18.31 -23.13 14.42
N THR A 272 17.68 -24.07 13.69
CA THR A 272 17.44 -23.95 12.25
C THR A 272 16.67 -22.67 11.93
N ASN A 273 15.59 -22.40 12.66
CA ASN A 273 14.81 -21.16 12.49
C ASN A 273 15.64 -19.91 12.77
N ALA A 274 16.41 -19.89 13.87
CA ALA A 274 17.24 -18.75 14.22
C ALA A 274 18.30 -18.42 13.15
N GLY A 275 18.83 -19.43 12.46
CA GLY A 275 19.75 -19.21 11.35
C GLY A 275 19.07 -18.59 10.12
N PHE A 276 17.87 -19.06 9.76
CA PHE A 276 17.09 -18.46 8.68
C PHE A 276 16.62 -17.04 9.01
N GLU A 277 16.33 -16.74 10.27
CA GLU A 277 15.98 -15.38 10.73
C GLU A 277 17.16 -14.40 10.55
N GLN A 278 18.41 -14.85 10.71
CA GLN A 278 19.57 -14.00 10.42
C GLN A 278 19.70 -13.69 8.92
N ILE A 279 19.48 -14.69 8.07
CA ILE A 279 19.49 -14.54 6.61
C ILE A 279 18.34 -13.61 6.17
N SER A 280 17.12 -13.82 6.68
CA SER A 280 15.96 -13.01 6.32
C SER A 280 16.09 -11.57 6.79
N ALA A 281 16.62 -11.35 8.00
CA ALA A 281 16.85 -10.00 8.53
C ALA A 281 17.81 -9.22 7.62
N ARG A 282 18.86 -9.89 7.11
CA ARG A 282 19.80 -9.30 6.16
C ARG A 282 19.13 -8.90 4.85
N ILE A 283 18.43 -9.85 4.22
CA ILE A 283 17.71 -9.62 2.95
C ILE A 283 16.68 -8.49 3.10
N SER A 284 15.88 -8.55 4.16
CA SER A 284 14.84 -7.57 4.43
C SER A 284 15.41 -6.18 4.73
N SER A 285 16.53 -6.10 5.46
CA SER A 285 17.25 -4.85 5.68
C SER A 285 17.77 -4.25 4.39
N ASP A 286 18.37 -5.05 3.50
CA ASP A 286 18.88 -4.58 2.21
C ASP A 286 17.73 -4.04 1.33
N ILE A 287 16.59 -4.73 1.29
CA ILE A 287 15.40 -4.30 0.55
C ILE A 287 14.79 -3.02 1.15
N LEU A 288 14.63 -2.98 2.48
CA LEU A 288 14.07 -1.83 3.18
C LEU A 288 14.96 -0.60 3.01
N ASN A 289 16.29 -0.73 3.12
CA ASN A 289 17.19 0.39 2.93
C ASN A 289 17.22 0.89 1.48
N ALA A 290 17.04 0.01 0.50
CA ALA A 290 16.97 0.40 -0.90
C ALA A 290 15.67 1.15 -1.25
N ILE A 291 14.53 0.80 -0.63
CA ILE A 291 13.21 1.34 -1.00
C ILE A 291 12.73 2.42 -0.01
N TYR A 292 13.04 2.25 1.27
CA TYR A 292 12.67 3.09 2.40
C TYR A 292 13.88 3.31 3.33
N PRO A 293 14.89 4.10 2.91
CA PRO A 293 16.02 4.44 3.75
C PRO A 293 15.59 4.88 5.15
N LEU A 294 16.33 4.44 6.18
CA LEU A 294 16.04 4.79 7.56
C LEU A 294 16.10 6.31 7.73
N LYS A 295 15.03 6.91 8.26
CA LYS A 295 14.87 8.36 8.32
C LYS A 295 14.40 8.79 9.71
N ILE A 296 15.01 9.85 10.24
CA ILE A 296 14.62 10.43 11.52
C ILE A 296 13.19 10.93 11.41
N SER A 297 12.30 10.37 12.22
CA SER A 297 10.87 10.67 12.18
C SER A 297 10.52 11.88 13.04
N ASP A 298 11.18 12.01 14.18
CA ASP A 298 11.03 13.15 15.09
C ASP A 298 12.24 13.24 16.03
N ILE A 299 12.39 14.36 16.73
CA ILE A 299 13.35 14.53 17.83
C ILE A 299 12.61 15.19 18.99
N GLN A 300 12.64 14.56 20.16
CA GLN A 300 11.97 15.07 21.36
C GLN A 300 12.87 14.86 22.57
N ASN A 301 13.10 15.92 23.36
CA ASN A 301 13.95 15.86 24.56
C ASN A 301 15.33 15.24 24.28
N ASP A 302 15.97 15.63 23.16
CA ASP A 302 17.24 15.08 22.66
C ASP A 302 17.26 13.57 22.34
N GLU A 303 16.10 12.91 22.34
CA GLU A 303 15.92 11.56 21.79
C GLU A 303 15.46 11.64 20.33
N VAL A 304 16.24 10.99 19.46
CA VAL A 304 15.92 10.78 18.04
C VAL A 304 14.95 9.61 17.93
N ILE A 305 13.85 9.79 17.20
CA ILE A 305 12.78 8.80 17.11
C ILE A 305 12.69 8.24 15.69
N PHE A 306 12.60 6.92 15.57
CA PHE A 306 12.31 6.22 14.32
C PHE A 306 10.98 5.46 14.41
N THR A 307 10.23 5.43 13.30
CA THR A 307 8.99 4.65 13.18
C THR A 307 9.23 3.18 12.81
N GLN A 308 10.25 2.55 13.40
CA GLN A 308 10.53 1.13 13.26
C GLN A 308 11.33 0.63 14.47
N THR A 309 11.22 -0.66 14.76
CA THR A 309 12.01 -1.33 15.80
C THR A 309 13.43 -1.55 15.27
N ILE A 310 14.42 -1.06 16.00
CA ILE A 310 15.84 -1.24 15.72
C ILE A 310 16.48 -1.84 16.97
N ALA A 311 17.52 -2.65 16.84
CA ALA A 311 18.14 -3.27 18.00
C ALA A 311 18.81 -2.20 18.88
N GLN A 312 18.70 -2.36 20.20
CA GLN A 312 19.40 -1.49 21.15
C GLN A 312 20.92 -1.69 21.00
N GLY A 313 21.67 -0.59 21.02
CA GLY A 313 23.12 -0.57 20.80
C GLY A 313 23.52 -0.40 19.33
N ASP A 314 22.60 -0.50 18.37
CA ASP A 314 22.90 -0.20 16.97
C ASP A 314 23.31 1.28 16.82
N THR A 315 24.36 1.53 16.04
CA THR A 315 24.88 2.87 15.79
C THR A 315 24.73 3.26 14.32
N PHE A 316 24.47 4.54 14.08
CA PHE A 316 24.24 5.06 12.73
C PHE A 316 24.93 6.40 12.52
N GLU A 317 25.41 6.63 11.31
CA GLU A 317 25.71 7.96 10.78
C GLU A 317 24.47 8.53 10.11
N CYS A 318 24.13 9.77 10.44
CA CYS A 318 23.00 10.47 9.86
C CYS A 318 23.48 11.60 8.93
N PHE A 319 22.70 11.82 7.87
CA PHE A 319 23.03 12.72 6.78
C PHE A 319 21.82 13.62 6.47
N ALA A 320 22.09 14.91 6.38
CA ALA A 320 21.15 15.87 5.85
C ALA A 320 21.08 15.76 4.32
N LEU A 321 19.87 15.76 3.78
CA LEU A 321 19.62 15.71 2.34
C LEU A 321 19.56 17.11 1.74
N GLY A 322 20.48 17.39 0.81
CA GLY A 322 20.53 18.59 -0.02
C GLY A 322 19.81 18.42 -1.35
N ASP A 323 20.35 19.04 -2.39
CA ASP A 323 19.75 19.06 -3.73
C ASP A 323 19.72 17.69 -4.40
N VAL A 324 18.74 17.50 -5.30
CA VAL A 324 18.63 16.31 -6.13
C VAL A 324 19.67 16.37 -7.24
N ILE A 325 20.52 15.36 -7.32
CA ILE A 325 21.47 15.17 -8.42
C ILE A 325 20.78 14.41 -9.54
N ARG A 326 20.88 14.94 -10.75
CA ARG A 326 20.36 14.31 -11.97
C ARG A 326 21.50 13.89 -12.86
N ASP A 327 21.35 12.72 -13.47
CA ASP A 327 22.28 12.27 -14.49
C ASP A 327 22.25 13.23 -15.69
N PRO A 328 23.42 13.69 -16.20
CA PRO A 328 23.46 14.66 -17.29
C PRO A 328 22.94 14.11 -18.61
N TYR A 329 22.95 12.79 -18.83
CA TYR A 329 22.47 12.15 -20.06
C TYR A 329 21.00 11.76 -19.96
N THR A 330 20.61 11.00 -18.94
CA THR A 330 19.24 10.48 -18.81
C THR A 330 18.27 11.47 -18.19
N LYS A 331 18.78 12.53 -17.53
CA LYS A 331 18.02 13.50 -16.71
C LYS A 331 17.26 12.87 -15.55
N GLU A 332 17.46 11.58 -15.30
CA GLU A 332 16.86 10.88 -14.19
C GLU A 332 17.49 11.32 -12.86
N PRO A 333 16.71 11.40 -11.77
CA PRO A 333 17.26 11.67 -10.46
C PRO A 333 18.10 10.48 -9.99
N THR A 334 19.40 10.70 -9.79
CA THR A 334 20.36 9.68 -9.33
C THR A 334 20.40 9.58 -7.81
N GLY A 335 20.21 10.71 -7.12
CA GLY A 335 20.29 10.77 -5.67
C GLY A 335 20.16 12.20 -5.15
N ARG A 336 20.53 12.42 -3.89
CA ARG A 336 20.64 13.75 -3.29
C ARG A 336 22.03 13.92 -2.70
N VAL A 337 22.51 15.16 -2.65
CA VAL A 337 23.72 15.48 -1.90
C VAL A 337 23.48 15.12 -0.43
N GLU A 338 24.36 14.30 0.15
CA GLU A 338 24.32 13.90 1.55
C GLU A 338 25.46 14.61 2.30
N THR A 339 25.14 15.30 3.39
CA THR A 339 26.13 15.93 4.28
C THR A 339 25.99 15.34 5.66
N LYS A 340 27.06 14.78 6.23
CA LYS A 340 27.03 14.18 7.58
C LYS A 340 26.53 15.23 8.59
N SER A 341 25.42 14.92 9.25
CA SER A 341 24.82 15.79 10.27
C SER A 341 25.18 15.33 11.68
N GLY A 342 25.43 14.04 11.88
CA GLY A 342 25.84 13.51 13.16
C GLY A 342 25.86 11.99 13.23
N SER A 343 26.05 11.47 14.44
CA SER A 343 26.04 10.05 14.77
C SER A 343 25.06 9.80 15.92
N ILE A 344 24.42 8.63 15.92
CA ILE A 344 23.43 8.24 16.93
C ILE A 344 23.64 6.80 17.41
N GLU A 345 23.08 6.48 18.57
CA GLU A 345 23.03 5.13 19.13
C GLU A 345 21.63 4.82 19.66
N ILE A 346 21.06 3.68 19.29
CA ILE A 346 19.75 3.23 19.78
C ILE A 346 19.83 2.88 21.27
N VAL A 347 19.10 3.60 22.11
CA VAL A 347 19.11 3.43 23.57
C VAL A 347 17.95 2.59 24.08
N ARG A 348 16.82 2.58 23.37
CA ARG A 348 15.64 1.76 23.71
C ARG A 348 14.74 1.57 22.51
N SER A 349 13.98 0.48 22.55
CA SER A 349 13.01 0.14 21.51
C SER A 349 11.69 -0.34 22.11
N THR A 350 10.64 -0.08 21.37
CA THR A 350 9.27 -0.55 21.59
C THR A 350 8.83 -1.35 20.36
N PRO A 351 7.66 -2.01 20.36
CA PRO A 351 7.21 -2.76 19.19
C PRO A 351 7.00 -1.95 17.89
N LYS A 352 6.99 -0.61 17.96
CA LYS A 352 6.70 0.27 16.81
C LYS A 352 7.69 1.41 16.62
N LEU A 353 8.44 1.75 17.66
CA LEU A 353 9.34 2.90 17.70
C LEU A 353 10.68 2.49 18.30
N SER A 354 11.75 3.06 17.81
CA SER A 354 13.06 3.06 18.46
C SER A 354 13.48 4.49 18.77
N TYR A 355 14.26 4.62 19.83
CA TYR A 355 14.72 5.89 20.37
C TYR A 355 16.23 5.83 20.46
N ALA A 356 16.89 6.88 19.98
CA ALA A 356 18.33 6.98 19.92
C ALA A 356 18.80 8.24 20.64
N ARG A 357 19.99 8.17 21.24
CA ARG A 357 20.70 9.37 21.67
C ARG A 357 21.63 9.85 20.56
N ILE A 358 21.84 11.15 20.50
CA ILE A 358 22.84 11.76 19.63
C ILE A 358 24.21 11.57 20.30
N THR A 359 25.16 10.95 19.59
CA THR A 359 26.54 10.74 20.08
C THR A 359 27.51 11.76 19.49
N GLU A 360 27.20 12.32 18.32
CA GLU A 360 28.02 13.31 17.63
C GLU A 360 27.14 14.23 16.76
N GLY A 361 27.51 15.50 16.64
CA GLY A 361 26.89 16.43 15.69
C GLY A 361 25.48 16.92 16.08
N SER A 362 24.72 17.37 15.08
CA SER A 362 23.38 17.92 15.24
C SER A 362 22.47 17.40 14.13
N VAL A 363 21.82 16.28 14.41
CA VAL A 363 20.86 15.65 13.49
C VAL A 363 19.51 16.34 13.57
N LYS A 364 18.73 16.29 12.49
CA LYS A 364 17.39 16.86 12.43
C LYS A 364 16.35 15.90 11.86
N LYS A 365 15.08 16.21 12.11
CA LYS A 365 13.96 15.51 11.49
C LYS A 365 14.12 15.45 9.98
N GLY A 366 14.06 14.23 9.46
CA GLY A 366 14.18 13.95 8.05
C GLY A 366 15.58 13.65 7.53
N ASP A 367 16.61 13.70 8.37
CA ASP A 367 17.91 13.14 8.01
C ASP A 367 17.81 11.63 7.78
N ILE A 368 18.60 11.12 6.83
CA ILE A 368 18.73 9.68 6.58
C ILE A 368 19.86 9.13 7.43
N CYS A 369 19.65 7.98 8.07
CA CYS A 369 20.66 7.34 8.90
C CYS A 369 21.08 5.99 8.29
N ARG A 370 22.39 5.72 8.27
CA ARG A 370 23.00 4.51 7.71
C ARG A 370 23.80 3.80 8.81
N PRO A 371 23.74 2.47 8.91
CA PRO A 371 24.43 1.76 9.98
C PRO A 371 25.95 1.97 9.88
N LEU A 372 26.55 2.37 11.01
CA LEU A 372 28.00 2.37 11.19
C LEU A 372 28.44 0.91 11.32
N GLY A 373 29.34 0.46 10.45
CA GLY A 373 29.68 -0.95 10.26
C GLY A 373 29.80 -1.76 11.57
N GLY A 374 28.80 -2.58 11.82
CA GLY A 374 28.69 -3.48 12.97
C GLY A 374 27.65 -4.55 12.70
N GLY A 375 28.04 -5.58 11.93
CA GLY A 375 27.23 -6.77 11.66
C GLY A 375 26.41 -6.68 10.36
N SER A 376 26.80 -7.49 9.36
CA SER A 376 26.02 -7.85 8.17
C SER A 376 25.08 -6.75 7.67
N GLY A 377 25.61 -5.55 7.48
CA GLY A 377 24.94 -4.37 6.94
C GLY A 377 25.72 -3.95 5.70
N ASN A 378 25.09 -3.56 4.59
CA ASN A 378 25.74 -2.71 3.59
C ASN A 378 25.87 -1.29 4.16
N GLY A 379 26.45 -1.17 5.37
CA GLY A 379 27.17 0.03 5.78
C GLY A 379 28.47 0.07 4.99
N TYR A 380 29.08 1.25 4.88
CA TYR A 380 30.29 1.49 4.09
C TYR A 380 31.35 0.39 4.28
N THR A 381 31.33 -0.64 3.45
CA THR A 381 32.57 -1.27 3.05
C THR A 381 33.18 -0.24 2.14
N ILE A 382 34.01 0.66 2.71
CA ILE A 382 35.16 1.17 1.97
C ILE A 382 35.72 -0.09 1.30
N GLY A 383 35.64 -0.14 -0.04
CA GLY A 383 36.16 -1.27 -0.77
C GLY A 383 37.54 -1.57 -0.21
N LYS A 384 37.86 -2.85 0.06
CA LYS A 384 39.26 -3.21 0.27
C LYS A 384 40.03 -2.55 -0.86
N ASP A 385 41.03 -1.72 -0.53
CA ASP A 385 41.94 -1.19 -1.53
C ASP A 385 42.35 -2.36 -2.42
N ALA A 386 42.10 -2.23 -3.72
CA ALA A 386 42.47 -3.28 -4.64
C ALA A 386 43.99 -3.43 -4.55
N ASN A 387 44.47 -4.64 -4.27
CA ASN A 387 45.89 -4.97 -4.34
C ASN A 387 46.31 -4.90 -5.81
N TYR A 388 46.58 -3.70 -6.31
CA TYR A 388 47.27 -3.51 -7.56
C TYR A 388 48.44 -2.54 -7.38
N GLN A 389 49.54 -2.84 -8.07
CA GLN A 389 50.64 -1.90 -8.23
C GLN A 389 50.52 -1.28 -9.63
N LEU A 390 50.55 0.06 -9.68
CA LEU A 390 50.70 0.81 -10.92
C LEU A 390 52.18 0.87 -11.26
N GLU A 391 52.56 0.36 -12.43
CA GLU A 391 53.91 0.51 -12.95
C GLU A 391 54.04 1.85 -13.69
N GLU A 392 55.24 2.44 -13.71
CA GLU A 392 55.52 3.77 -14.31
C GLU A 392 55.15 3.87 -15.82
N GLY A 393 54.86 2.74 -16.48
CA GLY A 393 54.36 2.67 -17.86
C GLY A 393 52.83 2.62 -18.01
N GLY A 394 52.05 2.73 -16.92
CA GLY A 394 50.59 2.67 -16.97
C GLY A 394 49.98 1.26 -16.97
N GLY A 395 50.79 0.22 -16.71
CA GLY A 395 50.33 -1.16 -16.49
C GLY A 395 49.79 -1.37 -15.07
N ILE A 396 48.82 -2.27 -14.93
CA ILE A 396 48.22 -2.67 -13.64
C ILE A 396 48.65 -4.11 -13.34
N ASN A 397 49.44 -4.33 -12.30
CA ASN A 397 49.75 -5.66 -11.77
C ASN A 397 48.69 -6.05 -10.73
N LEU A 398 47.90 -7.10 -11.02
CA LEU A 398 46.76 -7.55 -10.21
C LEU A 398 47.11 -8.60 -9.14
N GLY A 399 48.40 -8.88 -8.91
CA GLY A 399 48.89 -9.61 -7.73
C GLY A 399 48.22 -10.95 -7.47
N TRP A 400 48.17 -11.84 -8.46
CA TRP A 400 47.93 -13.28 -8.25
C TRP A 400 49.25 -14.01 -8.07
#